data_AF-A0AAX0I344-F1
#
_entry.id   AF-A0AAX0I344-F1
#
_cell.length_a   1.000
_cell.length_b   1.000
_cell.length_c   1.000
_cell.angle_alpha   90.00
_cell.angle_beta   90.00
_cell.angle_gamma   90.00
#
_symmetry.space_group_name_H-M   'P 1'
#
loop_
_entity.id
_entity.type
_entity.pdbx_description
1 polymer ?
#
loop_
_entity_poly.entity_id
_entity_poly.type
_entity_poly.pdbx_seq_one_letter_code
_entity_poly.pdbx_strand_id
1 'polypeptide(L)'
;MSLYRVVCAVLMATCSLLTATGCAKQPTLSSRLIVSVDAPMLEKGGAVIVLARPIPDRQWCHLESATSSDAGDEKQFQVTVASPASIIELHYPETGTYSFKLRPAARAKPPFLQSRRVLIGQADLTDPQTKHQVHWPSMSVVHVSGNTYPEGWARILASTFDVPFASDAPDT
;
A
#
# COMPACT_ATOMS: atom_id res chain seq x y z
N MET A 1 32.90 -71.24 -41.47
CA MET A 1 33.92 -70.17 -41.63
C MET A 1 33.16 -68.85 -41.51
N SER A 2 33.01 -68.28 -40.30
CA SER A 2 33.91 -67.29 -39.64
C SER A 2 33.99 -65.99 -40.47
N LEU A 3 33.73 -64.75 -40.03
CA LEU A 3 33.48 -64.04 -38.76
C LEU A 3 32.37 -62.98 -39.06
N TYR A 4 31.63 -62.34 -38.13
CA TYR A 4 32.06 -61.18 -37.33
C TYR A 4 31.08 -60.89 -36.15
N ARG A 5 31.69 -60.93 -34.96
CA ARG A 5 31.50 -60.15 -33.71
C ARG A 5 30.33 -59.13 -33.57
N VAL A 6 29.48 -59.39 -32.57
CA VAL A 6 29.15 -58.60 -31.35
C VAL A 6 29.35 -57.07 -31.42
N VAL A 7 28.31 -56.27 -31.10
CA VAL A 7 28.30 -55.23 -30.02
C VAL A 7 26.85 -54.88 -29.58
N CYS A 8 26.68 -54.86 -28.25
CA CYS A 8 25.73 -54.17 -27.35
C CYS A 8 24.79 -53.09 -27.94
N ALA A 9 23.48 -53.13 -27.72
CA ALA A 9 22.70 -52.85 -26.49
C ALA A 9 22.35 -51.35 -26.27
N VAL A 10 21.04 -51.08 -26.37
CA VAL A 10 20.19 -50.16 -25.56
C VAL A 10 20.46 -48.65 -25.66
N LEU A 11 19.46 -47.86 -26.10
CA LEU A 11 18.63 -47.03 -25.22
C LEU A 11 17.50 -46.30 -25.97
N MET A 12 16.38 -46.18 -25.26
CA MET A 12 15.08 -45.65 -25.66
C MET A 12 15.13 -44.19 -26.11
N ALA A 13 14.57 -43.90 -27.28
CA ALA A 13 14.26 -42.54 -27.71
C ALA A 13 12.84 -42.17 -27.25
N THR A 14 12.70 -41.68 -26.02
CA THR A 14 11.51 -40.91 -25.61
C THR A 14 11.90 -39.45 -25.48
N CYS A 15 11.88 -38.73 -26.60
CA CYS A 15 11.96 -37.27 -26.59
C CYS A 15 10.55 -36.72 -26.39
N SER A 16 10.17 -36.53 -25.13
CA SER A 16 9.01 -35.71 -24.77
C SER A 16 9.47 -34.66 -23.77
N LEU A 17 10.30 -33.73 -24.26
CA LEU A 17 10.49 -32.45 -23.59
C LEU A 17 9.32 -31.55 -23.99
N LEU A 18 8.18 -31.75 -23.34
CA LEU A 18 7.24 -30.66 -23.10
C LEU A 18 7.97 -29.68 -22.19
N THR A 19 8.64 -28.70 -22.80
CA THR A 19 9.04 -27.50 -22.10
C THR A 19 7.75 -26.84 -21.62
N ALA A 20 7.44 -27.03 -20.35
CA ALA A 20 6.47 -26.19 -19.67
C ALA A 20 6.99 -24.76 -19.79
N THR A 21 6.47 -24.01 -20.76
CA THR A 21 6.49 -22.56 -20.72
C THR A 21 5.67 -22.19 -19.50
N GLY A 22 6.34 -22.14 -18.34
CA GLY A 22 5.83 -21.39 -17.22
C GLY A 22 5.52 -20.01 -17.75
N CYS A 23 4.24 -19.67 -17.87
CA CYS A 23 3.83 -18.29 -17.97
C CYS A 23 4.45 -17.62 -16.74
N ALA A 24 5.56 -16.92 -16.93
CA ALA A 24 6.11 -16.05 -15.91
C ALA A 24 4.96 -15.10 -15.58
N LYS A 25 4.33 -15.34 -14.44
CA LYS A 25 3.22 -14.54 -13.95
C LYS A 25 3.78 -13.12 -13.90
N GLN A 26 3.22 -12.24 -14.71
CA GLN A 26 3.67 -10.85 -14.84
C GLN A 26 3.85 -10.29 -13.41
N PRO A 27 5.00 -9.67 -13.09
CA PRO A 27 5.26 -9.23 -11.73
C PRO A 27 4.11 -8.33 -11.28
N THR A 28 3.50 -8.67 -10.15
CA THR A 28 2.33 -7.95 -9.64
C THR A 28 2.81 -6.60 -9.14
N LEU A 29 2.49 -5.55 -9.90
CA LEU A 29 2.86 -4.19 -9.56
C LEU A 29 2.37 -3.84 -8.15
N SER A 30 3.17 -3.11 -7.37
CA SER A 30 2.80 -2.84 -5.98
C SER A 30 3.33 -1.52 -5.44
N SER A 31 2.54 -0.90 -4.56
CA SER A 31 2.93 0.30 -3.82
C SER A 31 3.10 0.01 -2.33
N ARG A 32 4.22 0.44 -1.77
CA ARG A 32 4.54 0.26 -0.35
C ARG A 32 4.73 1.59 0.35
N LEU A 33 3.90 1.89 1.33
CA LEU A 33 4.02 3.12 2.14
C LEU A 33 4.64 2.83 3.51
N ILE A 34 5.71 3.55 3.84
CA ILE A 34 6.32 3.56 5.17
C ILE A 34 5.99 4.88 5.85
N VAL A 35 5.16 4.82 6.89
CA VAL A 35 4.79 5.98 7.70
C VAL A 35 5.70 6.02 8.93
N SER A 36 6.59 7.01 9.00
CA SER A 36 7.41 7.27 10.18
C SER A 36 6.65 8.18 11.13
N VAL A 37 6.37 7.70 12.34
CA VAL A 37 5.65 8.45 13.38
C VAL A 37 6.66 9.15 14.26
N ASP A 38 6.60 10.48 14.28
CA ASP A 38 7.49 11.33 15.06
C ASP A 38 6.73 12.03 16.21
N ALA A 39 7.47 12.68 17.10
CA ALA A 39 6.89 13.55 18.11
C ALA A 39 6.20 14.76 17.44
N PRO A 40 5.06 15.24 17.97
CA PRO A 40 4.42 14.80 19.21
C PRO A 40 3.48 13.60 19.08
N MET A 41 3.11 13.13 17.88
CA MET A 41 2.15 12.01 17.72
C MET A 41 2.63 10.75 18.47
N LEU A 42 3.92 10.44 18.44
CA LEU A 42 4.46 9.26 19.13
C LEU A 42 4.25 9.28 20.66
N GLU A 43 4.16 10.48 21.26
CA GLU A 43 4.00 10.66 22.71
C GLU A 43 2.53 10.87 23.10
N LYS A 44 1.85 11.73 22.33
CA LYS A 44 0.48 12.16 22.61
C LYS A 44 -0.57 11.22 22.02
N GLY A 45 -0.18 10.37 21.09
CA GLY A 45 -1.08 9.56 20.30
C GLY A 45 -1.70 10.38 19.17
N GLY A 46 -2.57 9.73 18.39
CA GLY A 46 -3.23 10.37 17.27
C GLY A 46 -3.88 9.36 16.33
N ALA A 47 -4.16 9.81 15.11
CA ALA A 47 -4.75 9.02 14.05
C ALA A 47 -4.01 9.24 12.74
N VAL A 48 -3.68 8.13 12.08
CA VAL A 48 -3.19 8.09 10.70
C VAL A 48 -4.29 7.49 9.84
N ILE A 49 -4.77 8.26 8.86
CA ILE A 49 -5.76 7.85 7.88
C ILE A 49 -5.04 7.66 6.56
N VAL A 50 -5.05 6.45 6.02
CA VAL A 50 -4.50 6.15 4.70
C VAL A 50 -5.66 5.97 3.74
N LEU A 51 -5.76 6.87 2.76
CA LEU A 51 -6.70 6.81 1.65
C LEU A 51 -5.96 6.27 0.44
N ALA A 52 -6.36 5.10 -0.05
CA ALA A 52 -5.71 4.43 -1.17
C ALA A 52 -6.68 4.31 -2.36
N ARG A 53 -6.20 4.69 -3.55
CA ARG A 53 -6.94 4.50 -4.80
C ARG A 53 -6.04 4.02 -5.94
N PRO A 54 -6.57 3.19 -6.85
CA PRO A 54 -5.83 2.77 -8.02
C PRO A 54 -5.67 3.93 -9.00
N ILE A 55 -4.56 3.92 -9.75
CA ILE A 55 -4.34 4.77 -10.92
C ILE A 55 -3.88 3.89 -12.09
N PRO A 56 -4.03 4.32 -13.35
CA PRO A 56 -3.59 3.54 -14.51
C PRO A 56 -2.14 3.10 -14.38
N ASP A 57 -1.84 1.84 -14.74
CA ASP A 57 -0.50 1.26 -14.54
C ASP A 57 0.60 2.12 -15.20
N ARG A 58 0.31 2.69 -16.38
CA ARG A 58 1.24 3.60 -17.07
C ARG A 58 1.53 4.85 -16.25
N GLN A 59 0.49 5.47 -15.68
CA GLN A 59 0.65 6.65 -14.82
C GLN A 59 1.42 6.28 -13.56
N TRP A 60 1.13 5.12 -12.96
CA TRP A 60 1.84 4.60 -11.82
C TRP A 60 3.33 4.42 -12.09
N CYS A 61 3.71 3.84 -13.24
CA CYS A 61 5.11 3.66 -13.63
C CYS A 61 5.91 4.97 -13.63
N HIS A 62 5.26 6.09 -13.95
CA HIS A 62 5.86 7.43 -13.96
C HIS A 62 5.96 8.11 -12.60
N LEU A 63 5.36 7.55 -11.54
CA LEU A 63 5.50 8.12 -10.19
C LEU A 63 6.96 8.03 -9.70
N GLU A 64 7.45 9.12 -9.13
CA GLU A 64 8.70 9.11 -8.37
C GLU A 64 8.51 8.37 -7.05
N SER A 65 9.49 7.56 -6.66
CA SER A 65 9.48 6.79 -5.42
C SER A 65 10.76 7.03 -4.64
N ALA A 66 10.67 6.99 -3.30
CA ALA A 66 11.84 7.11 -2.44
C ALA A 66 12.81 5.91 -2.62
N THR A 67 12.26 4.76 -3.00
CA THR A 67 13.03 3.57 -3.38
C THR A 67 12.19 2.77 -4.37
N SER A 68 12.83 2.21 -5.39
CA SER A 68 12.21 1.22 -6.29
C SER A 68 12.92 -0.12 -6.16
N SER A 69 12.22 -1.22 -6.41
CA SER A 69 12.88 -2.51 -6.64
C SER A 69 13.74 -2.44 -7.92
N ASP A 70 14.76 -3.29 -8.01
CA ASP A 70 15.60 -3.40 -9.22
C ASP A 70 14.77 -3.78 -10.46
N ALA A 71 13.67 -4.51 -10.26
CA ALA A 71 12.72 -4.90 -11.30
C ALA A 71 11.68 -3.82 -11.64
N GLY A 72 11.59 -2.73 -10.87
CA GLY A 72 10.64 -1.63 -11.06
C GLY A 72 9.17 -1.98 -10.79
N ASP A 73 8.90 -3.18 -10.25
CA ASP A 73 7.57 -3.71 -9.95
C ASP A 73 7.04 -3.29 -8.57
N GLU A 74 7.90 -2.81 -7.66
CA GLU A 74 7.51 -2.20 -6.39
C GLU A 74 8.01 -0.76 -6.31
N LYS A 75 7.11 0.17 -5.95
CA LYS A 75 7.47 1.54 -5.54
C LYS A 75 7.27 1.71 -4.05
N GLN A 76 8.33 2.12 -3.35
CA GLN A 76 8.29 2.45 -1.95
C GLN A 76 8.21 3.97 -1.74
N PHE A 77 7.23 4.39 -0.96
CA PHE A 77 7.01 5.76 -0.52
C PHE A 77 7.29 5.87 0.97
N GLN A 78 7.82 7.02 1.39
CA GLN A 78 8.09 7.30 2.80
C GLN A 78 7.53 8.66 3.17
N VAL A 79 6.82 8.72 4.29
CA VAL A 79 6.30 9.96 4.85
C VAL A 79 6.58 9.99 6.35
N THR A 80 6.69 11.19 6.92
CA THR A 80 6.81 11.39 8.35
C THR A 80 5.59 12.15 8.85
N VAL A 81 4.96 11.66 9.92
CA VAL A 81 3.78 12.27 10.53
C VAL A 81 4.06 12.62 11.98
N ALA A 82 3.63 13.81 12.38
CA ALA A 82 3.82 14.35 13.73
C ALA A 82 2.54 14.99 14.29
N SER A 83 1.62 15.42 13.42
CA SER A 83 0.34 16.03 13.78
C SER A 83 -0.60 15.00 14.44
N PRO A 84 -1.45 15.37 15.41
CA PRO A 84 -2.44 14.46 16.02
C PRO A 84 -3.35 13.74 15.00
N ALA A 85 -3.66 14.40 13.88
CA ALA A 85 -4.37 13.83 12.75
C ALA A 85 -3.50 13.96 11.50
N SER A 86 -3.31 12.87 10.76
CA SER A 86 -2.62 12.88 9.47
C SER A 86 -3.39 12.04 8.47
N ILE A 87 -3.71 12.63 7.32
CA ILE A 87 -4.34 11.96 6.18
C ILE A 87 -3.27 11.79 5.11
N ILE A 88 -3.12 10.59 4.59
CA ILE A 88 -2.13 10.25 3.57
C ILE A 88 -2.86 9.64 2.39
N GLU A 89 -2.72 10.26 1.22
CA GLU A 89 -3.16 9.69 -0.03
C GLU A 89 -2.08 8.77 -0.60
N LEU A 90 -2.48 7.56 -1.00
CA LEU A 90 -1.62 6.56 -1.60
C LEU A 90 -2.20 6.14 -2.95
N HIS A 91 -1.44 6.38 -4.01
CA HIS A 91 -1.75 5.83 -5.32
C HIS A 91 -1.07 4.48 -5.50
N TYR A 92 -1.80 3.52 -6.07
CA TYR A 92 -1.27 2.20 -6.40
C TYR A 92 -1.69 1.78 -7.83
N PRO A 93 -1.00 0.81 -8.45
CA PRO A 93 -1.30 0.42 -9.82
C PRO A 93 -2.65 -0.28 -9.88
N GLU A 94 -3.46 0.00 -10.91
CA GLU A 94 -4.83 -0.53 -11.05
C GLU A 94 -4.88 -2.06 -11.13
N THR A 95 -3.85 -2.70 -11.70
CA THR A 95 -3.74 -4.17 -11.76
C THR A 95 -3.01 -4.77 -10.56
N GLY A 96 -2.57 -3.92 -9.63
CA GLY A 96 -1.64 -4.26 -8.56
C GLY A 96 -2.24 -4.23 -7.16
N THR A 97 -1.35 -4.16 -6.18
CA THR A 97 -1.71 -4.11 -4.77
C THR A 97 -1.00 -2.97 -4.05
N TYR A 98 -1.42 -2.69 -2.81
CA TYR A 98 -0.70 -1.79 -1.96
C TYR A 98 -0.56 -2.35 -0.54
N SER A 99 0.46 -1.88 0.16
CA SER A 99 0.65 -2.14 1.59
C SER A 99 1.16 -0.90 2.29
N PHE A 100 0.92 -0.82 3.60
CA PHE A 100 1.53 0.22 4.42
C PHE A 100 1.89 -0.31 5.80
N LYS A 101 2.90 0.29 6.42
CA LYS A 101 3.25 0.06 7.82
C LYS A 101 3.67 1.35 8.51
N LEU A 102 3.41 1.42 9.81
CA LEU A 102 3.91 2.49 10.66
C LEU A 102 5.20 2.03 11.35
N ARG A 103 6.14 2.94 11.54
CA ARG A 103 7.36 2.75 12.34
C ARG A 103 7.63 4.02 13.15
N PRO A 104 8.30 3.95 14.31
CA PRO A 104 8.80 5.15 14.97
C PRO A 104 9.85 5.84 14.08
N ALA A 105 9.89 7.17 14.10
CA ALA A 105 10.97 7.94 13.47
C ALA A 105 12.32 7.63 14.17
N ALA A 106 13.42 7.57 13.42
CA ALA A 106 14.72 7.07 13.90
C ALA A 106 15.33 7.84 15.10
N ARG A 107 14.83 9.05 15.40
CA ARG A 107 15.28 9.88 16.53
C ARG A 107 14.45 9.69 17.79
N ALA A 108 13.38 8.91 17.75
CA ALA A 108 12.54 8.67 18.90
C ALA A 108 13.23 7.75 19.91
N LYS A 109 13.48 8.27 21.12
CA LYS A 109 13.69 7.43 22.30
C LYS A 109 12.37 6.69 22.61
N PRO A 110 12.39 5.49 23.22
CA PRO A 110 11.17 4.77 23.56
C PRO A 110 10.21 5.67 24.35
N PRO A 111 8.91 5.62 24.05
CA PRO A 111 8.12 4.39 23.98
C PRO A 111 8.11 3.68 22.62
N PHE A 112 7.95 2.35 22.65
CA PHE A 112 7.67 1.57 21.45
C PHE A 112 6.38 2.08 20.80
N LEU A 113 6.38 2.26 19.48
CA LEU A 113 5.18 2.59 18.74
C LEU A 113 4.13 1.50 18.99
N GLN A 114 3.03 1.88 19.62
CA GLN A 114 1.82 1.07 19.73
C GLN A 114 0.75 1.66 18.84
N SER A 115 0.16 0.83 17.99
CA SER A 115 -0.90 1.25 17.09
C SER A 115 -1.90 0.15 16.88
N ARG A 116 -3.14 0.55 16.60
CA ARG A 116 -4.24 -0.37 16.30
C ARG A 116 -5.02 0.16 15.11
N ARG A 117 -5.30 -0.72 14.15
CA ARG A 117 -6.26 -0.41 13.09
C ARG A 117 -7.67 -0.42 13.65
N VAL A 118 -8.35 0.72 13.57
CA VAL A 118 -9.68 0.92 14.19
C VAL A 118 -10.81 0.91 13.17
N LEU A 119 -10.51 1.20 11.90
CA LEU A 119 -11.47 1.20 10.81
C LEU A 119 -10.80 0.80 9.48
N ILE A 120 -11.54 0.03 8.69
CA ILE A 120 -11.27 -0.26 7.27
C ILE A 120 -12.59 -0.05 6.53
N GLY A 121 -12.56 0.69 5.43
CA GLY A 121 -13.76 0.96 4.65
C GLY A 121 -13.42 1.62 3.33
N GLN A 122 -14.38 2.37 2.83
CA GLN A 122 -14.26 3.22 1.64
C GLN A 122 -14.67 4.63 2.06
N ALA A 123 -14.30 5.63 1.26
CA ALA A 123 -14.71 7.01 1.52
C ALA A 123 -15.06 7.70 0.22
N ASP A 124 -16.08 8.54 0.25
CA ASP A 124 -16.43 9.45 -0.83
C ASP A 124 -16.18 10.88 -0.35
N LEU A 125 -15.28 11.58 -1.03
CA LEU A 125 -14.88 12.92 -0.65
C LEU A 125 -15.12 13.88 -1.80
N THR A 126 -15.84 14.97 -1.54
CA THR A 126 -15.91 16.07 -2.50
C THR A 126 -14.63 16.87 -2.41
N ASP A 127 -13.88 16.93 -3.51
CA ASP A 127 -12.70 17.77 -3.60
C ASP A 127 -13.13 19.24 -3.45
N PRO A 128 -12.62 19.96 -2.44
CA PRO A 128 -13.06 21.33 -2.18
C PRO A 128 -12.68 22.31 -3.30
N GLN A 129 -11.64 22.01 -4.08
CA GLN A 129 -11.17 22.82 -5.20
C GLN A 129 -11.95 22.51 -6.48
N THR A 130 -12.05 21.24 -6.86
CA THR A 130 -12.69 20.85 -8.14
C THR A 130 -14.19 20.64 -8.03
N LYS A 131 -14.73 20.55 -6.80
CA LYS A 131 -16.14 20.19 -6.49
C LYS A 131 -16.55 18.81 -7.00
N HIS A 132 -15.60 18.01 -7.49
CA HIS A 132 -15.89 16.68 -7.96
C HIS A 132 -15.82 15.68 -6.81
N GLN A 133 -16.75 14.74 -6.82
CA GLN A 133 -16.72 13.61 -5.90
C GLN A 133 -15.57 12.67 -6.29
N VAL A 134 -14.70 12.39 -5.33
CA VAL A 134 -13.60 11.46 -5.44
C VAL A 134 -13.91 10.24 -4.60
N HIS A 135 -14.02 9.09 -5.27
CA HIS A 135 -14.18 7.81 -4.61
C HIS A 135 -12.82 7.25 -4.18
N TRP A 136 -12.70 6.92 -2.90
CA TRP A 136 -11.57 6.22 -2.30
C TRP A 136 -12.01 4.79 -1.96
N PRO A 137 -11.70 3.80 -2.82
CA PRO A 137 -12.17 2.43 -2.63
C PRO A 137 -11.53 1.73 -1.44
N SER A 138 -10.54 2.35 -0.81
CA SER A 138 -9.90 1.85 0.38
C SER A 138 -9.47 2.98 1.32
N MET A 139 -10.02 2.98 2.52
CA MET A 139 -9.65 3.84 3.65
C MET A 139 -9.23 2.96 4.82
N SER A 140 -8.10 3.26 5.46
CA SER A 140 -7.67 2.60 6.68
C SER A 140 -7.30 3.62 7.75
N VAL A 141 -7.93 3.50 8.92
CA VAL A 141 -7.68 4.37 10.06
C VAL A 141 -6.90 3.60 11.10
N VAL A 142 -5.75 4.14 11.46
CA VAL A 142 -4.86 3.58 12.48
C VAL A 142 -4.77 4.56 13.63
N HIS A 143 -5.23 4.14 14.80
CA HIS A 143 -4.99 4.84 16.05
C HIS A 143 -3.53 4.58 16.48
N VAL A 144 -2.83 5.65 16.80
CA VAL A 144 -1.52 5.62 17.45
C VAL A 144 -1.74 5.90 18.93
N SER A 145 -1.31 4.98 19.79
CA SER A 145 -1.46 5.12 21.23
C SER A 145 -0.55 6.23 21.78
N GLY A 146 -1.05 6.95 22.78
CA GLY A 146 -0.28 7.90 23.57
C GLY A 146 -1.12 8.46 24.71
N ASN A 147 -0.63 9.50 25.37
CA ASN A 147 -1.23 10.00 26.62
C ASN A 147 -2.38 11.01 26.45
N THR A 148 -2.68 11.45 25.22
CA THR A 148 -3.64 12.55 24.96
C THR A 148 -4.83 12.09 24.11
N TYR A 149 -4.60 11.41 22.98
CA TYR A 149 -5.64 11.08 22.00
C TYR A 149 -6.05 9.60 22.09
N PRO A 150 -7.25 9.29 22.65
CA PRO A 150 -7.70 7.90 22.82
C PRO A 150 -8.23 7.28 21.51
N GLU A 151 -8.41 5.96 21.49
CA GLU A 151 -8.93 5.22 20.32
C GLU A 151 -10.27 5.79 19.82
N GLY A 152 -11.17 6.15 20.74
CA GLY A 152 -12.47 6.73 20.40
C GLY A 152 -12.38 8.06 19.64
N TRP A 153 -11.34 8.87 19.91
CA TRP A 153 -11.10 10.11 19.17
C TRP A 153 -10.75 9.81 17.70
N ALA A 154 -9.93 8.78 17.44
CA ALA A 154 -9.61 8.37 16.07
C ALA A 154 -10.84 7.87 15.29
N ARG A 155 -11.80 7.21 15.98
CA ARG A 155 -13.07 6.79 15.38
C ARG A 155 -13.98 7.97 15.05
N ILE A 156 -14.07 8.97 15.93
CA ILE A 156 -14.84 10.19 15.68
C ILE A 156 -14.24 10.97 14.51
N LEU A 157 -12.91 11.10 14.46
CA LEU A 157 -12.24 11.70 13.31
C LEU A 157 -12.57 10.94 12.01
N ALA A 158 -12.61 9.60 12.05
CA ALA A 158 -12.98 8.81 10.88
C ALA A 158 -14.42 9.03 10.42
N SER A 159 -15.37 9.31 11.34
CA SER A 159 -16.77 9.53 10.96
C SER A 159 -17.01 10.78 10.11
N THR A 160 -16.04 11.70 10.02
CA THR A 160 -16.14 12.83 9.09
C THR A 160 -16.11 12.40 7.62
N PHE A 161 -15.71 11.16 7.34
CA PHE A 161 -15.69 10.57 6.00
C PHE A 161 -16.96 9.77 5.68
N ASP A 162 -17.81 9.48 6.68
CA ASP A 162 -19.06 8.74 6.51
C ASP A 162 -20.22 9.65 6.11
N VAL A 163 -20.11 10.97 6.34
CA VAL A 163 -21.19 11.93 6.09
C VAL A 163 -20.69 13.00 5.10
N PRO A 164 -21.35 13.18 3.95
CA PRO A 164 -21.04 14.30 3.06
C PRO A 164 -21.22 15.62 3.80
N PHE A 165 -20.18 16.45 3.84
CA PHE A 165 -20.33 17.84 4.25
C PHE A 165 -21.18 18.55 3.20
N ALA A 166 -22.47 18.72 3.46
CA ALA A 166 -23.32 19.61 2.67
C ALA A 166 -22.87 21.04 2.97
N SER A 167 -22.32 21.74 1.99
CA SER A 167 -22.06 23.17 2.11
C SER A 167 -23.37 23.90 1.88
N ASP A 168 -23.88 24.60 2.90
CA ASP A 168 -25.05 25.49 2.78
C ASP A 168 -24.75 26.77 1.99
N ALA A 169 -23.55 26.90 1.39
CA ALA A 169 -23.19 28.08 0.62
C ALA A 169 -23.89 28.03 -0.75
N PRO A 170 -24.68 29.06 -1.12
CA PRO A 170 -25.25 29.14 -2.45
C PRO A 170 -24.13 29.19 -3.49
N ASP A 171 -24.28 28.45 -4.58
CA ASP A 171 -23.40 28.52 -5.74
C ASP A 171 -23.43 29.97 -6.29
N THR A 172 -22.39 30.75 -6.00
CA THR A 172 -22.19 32.11 -6.55
C THR A 172 -21.13 32.10 -7.62
#